data_AF-A0A0C9YPB8-F1
#
_entry.id   AF-A0A0C9YPB8-F1
#
_cell.length_a   1.000
_cell.length_b   1.000
_cell.length_c   1.000
_cell.angle_alpha   90.00
_cell.angle_beta   90.00
_cell.angle_gamma   90.00
#
_symmetry.space_group_name_H-M   'P 1'
#
loop_
_entity.id
_entity.type
_entity.pdbx_description
1 polymer ?
#
loop_
_entity_poly.entity_id
_entity_poly.type
_entity_poly.pdbx_seq_one_letter_code
_entity_poly.pdbx_strand_id
1 'polypeptide(L)'
;KPPTRDSHPSIRFWRQRDYEDWLDTPEALINKSGKYSFLEAEDGEPLSADTLKAIRKAVRAGWTELVNRNMAPKTWGKASASARQTFHRILERDFPLFKLAENGWKLEYLCMKSYSAWSKHHLDDSGHWKKVIKDEDGGESDSDS
;
A
#
# COMPACT_ATOMS: atom_id res chain seq x y z
N LYS A 1 -4.74 -21.45 13.07
CA LYS A 1 -4.95 -20.44 14.14
C LYS A 1 -4.40 -19.11 13.62
N PRO A 2 -5.09 -17.97 13.80
CA PRO A 2 -4.51 -16.67 13.47
C PRO A 2 -3.23 -16.43 14.30
N PRO A 3 -2.22 -15.73 13.76
CA PRO A 3 -1.03 -15.38 14.52
C PRO A 3 -1.40 -14.40 15.64
N THR A 4 -0.80 -14.60 16.81
CA THR A 4 -0.96 -13.77 18.01
C THR A 4 0.39 -13.30 18.54
N ARG A 5 0.37 -12.29 19.42
CA ARG A 5 1.55 -11.81 20.16
C ARG A 5 2.36 -12.94 20.78
N ASP A 6 1.68 -13.91 21.40
CA ASP A 6 2.34 -15.05 22.05
C ASP A 6 3.05 -15.99 21.05
N SER A 7 2.47 -16.15 19.86
CA SER A 7 3.06 -17.01 18.81
C SER A 7 4.20 -16.34 18.03
N HIS A 8 4.24 -15.00 17.98
CA HIS A 8 5.32 -14.25 17.32
C HIS A 8 5.77 -13.09 18.24
N PRO A 9 6.48 -13.41 19.33
CA PRO A 9 6.88 -12.44 20.34
C PRO A 9 7.93 -11.42 19.84
N SER A 10 8.58 -11.72 18.71
CA SER A 10 9.51 -10.83 18.01
C SER A 10 8.83 -9.62 17.36
N ILE A 11 7.56 -9.73 17.00
CA ILE A 11 6.82 -8.67 16.33
C ILE A 11 6.48 -7.58 17.35
N ARG A 12 6.97 -6.37 17.09
CA ARG A 12 6.82 -5.21 17.98
C ARG A 12 5.51 -4.49 17.73
N PHE A 13 5.15 -4.33 16.46
CA PHE A 13 4.06 -3.43 16.06
C PHE A 13 2.78 -4.19 15.71
N TRP A 14 2.21 -4.87 16.70
CA TRP A 14 0.93 -5.57 16.53
C TRP A 14 -0.24 -4.61 16.34
N ARG A 15 -0.20 -3.45 16.98
CA ARG A 15 -1.16 -2.35 16.87
C ARG A 15 -0.48 -1.11 16.31
N GLN A 16 -1.27 -0.25 15.67
CA GLN A 16 -0.77 1.05 15.22
C GLN A 16 -0.20 1.88 16.38
N ARG A 17 -0.83 1.82 17.56
CA ARG A 17 -0.34 2.50 18.76
C ARG A 17 1.06 2.03 19.19
N ASP A 18 1.36 0.74 19.07
CA ASP A 18 2.69 0.22 19.42
C ASP A 18 3.78 0.91 18.56
N TYR A 19 3.47 1.18 17.28
CA TYR A 19 4.34 1.91 16.37
C TYR A 19 4.39 3.41 16.67
N GLU A 20 3.25 4.03 16.97
CA GLU A 20 3.18 5.45 17.33
C GLU A 20 3.97 5.75 18.61
N ASP A 21 3.81 4.94 19.65
CA ASP A 21 4.57 5.06 20.90
C ASP A 21 6.08 4.85 20.66
N TRP A 22 6.45 3.96 19.74
CA TRP A 22 7.84 3.75 19.37
C TRP A 22 8.47 4.94 18.63
N LEU A 23 7.70 5.69 17.83
CA LEU A 23 8.20 6.86 17.09
C LEU A 23 8.76 7.94 18.01
N ASP A 24 8.32 8.00 19.27
CA ASP A 24 8.79 8.95 20.28
C ASP A 24 10.09 8.51 20.97
N THR A 25 10.66 7.36 20.60
CA THR A 25 11.89 6.83 21.21
C THR A 25 13.15 7.28 20.46
N PRO A 26 14.32 7.35 21.14
CA PRO A 26 15.61 7.60 20.48
C PRO A 26 15.95 6.57 19.40
N GLU A 27 15.46 5.34 19.55
CA GLU A 27 15.65 4.26 18.58
C GLU A 27 15.00 4.59 17.23
N ALA A 28 13.83 5.23 17.23
CA ALA A 28 13.17 5.66 16.00
C ALA A 28 13.95 6.71 15.22
N LEU A 29 14.67 7.59 15.92
CA LEU A 29 15.48 8.65 15.29
C LEU A 29 16.65 8.11 14.48
N ILE A 30 17.23 6.97 14.90
CA ILE A 30 18.37 6.33 14.23
C ILE A 30 17.95 5.22 13.25
N ASN A 31 16.65 4.96 13.11
CA ASN A 31 16.15 3.88 12.28
C ASN A 31 16.29 4.18 10.77
N LYS A 32 16.99 3.29 10.06
CA LYS A 32 17.30 3.44 8.63
C LYS A 32 16.16 3.01 7.69
N SER A 33 15.12 2.34 8.21
CA SER A 33 13.99 1.80 7.44
C SER A 33 13.02 2.89 6.97
N GLY A 34 13.15 4.10 7.51
CA GLY A 34 12.41 5.28 7.10
C GLY A 34 10.89 5.09 7.18
N LYS A 35 10.17 5.52 6.14
CA LYS A 35 8.69 5.49 6.10
C LYS A 35 8.04 4.11 6.12
N TYR A 36 8.81 3.03 6.10
CA TYR A 36 8.32 1.65 6.18
C TYR A 36 8.77 0.94 7.45
N SER A 37 9.24 1.67 8.46
CA SER A 37 9.72 1.11 9.75
C SER A 37 8.67 0.32 10.51
N PHE A 38 7.39 0.49 10.20
CA PHE A 38 6.29 -0.30 10.77
C PHE A 38 6.12 -1.70 10.14
N LEU A 39 6.83 -1.99 9.04
CA LEU A 39 6.78 -3.29 8.38
C LEU A 39 7.94 -4.15 8.88
N GLU A 40 7.57 -5.27 9.50
CA GLU A 40 8.48 -6.22 10.12
C GLU A 40 8.37 -7.56 9.39
N ALA A 41 9.51 -8.23 9.21
CA ALA A 41 9.54 -9.64 8.86
C ALA A 41 9.04 -10.49 10.04
N GLU A 42 8.89 -11.80 9.82
CA GLU A 42 8.36 -12.73 10.83
C GLU A 42 9.25 -12.83 12.09
N ASP A 43 10.55 -12.58 11.93
CA ASP A 43 11.54 -12.50 13.00
C ASP A 43 11.60 -11.13 13.69
N GLY A 44 10.74 -10.17 13.31
CA GLY A 44 10.72 -8.81 13.87
C GLY A 44 11.72 -7.86 13.22
N GLU A 45 12.53 -8.32 12.26
CA GLU A 45 13.55 -7.49 11.62
C GLU A 45 12.96 -6.59 10.51
N PRO A 46 13.64 -5.47 10.18
CA PRO A 46 13.26 -4.64 9.05
C PRO A 46 13.25 -5.41 7.72
N LEU A 47 12.28 -5.10 6.87
CA LEU A 47 12.22 -5.69 5.54
C LEU A 47 13.38 -5.21 4.64
N SER A 48 13.91 -6.13 3.83
CA SER A 48 14.90 -5.80 2.80
C SER A 48 14.31 -4.86 1.74
N ALA A 49 15.20 -4.12 1.05
CA ALA A 49 14.80 -3.20 -0.02
C ALA A 49 14.05 -3.91 -1.16
N ASP A 50 14.43 -5.14 -1.48
CA ASP A 50 13.78 -5.96 -2.51
C ASP A 50 12.38 -6.41 -2.09
N THR A 51 12.21 -6.84 -0.84
CA THR A 51 10.89 -7.18 -0.30
C THR A 51 9.98 -5.95 -0.30
N LEU A 52 10.48 -4.78 0.11
CA LEU A 52 9.73 -3.53 0.04
C LEU A 52 9.38 -3.12 -1.40
N LYS A 53 10.25 -3.41 -2.39
CA LYS A 53 9.96 -3.20 -3.81
C LYS A 53 8.84 -4.13 -4.28
N ALA A 54 8.87 -5.40 -3.89
CA ALA A 54 7.83 -6.39 -4.20
C ALA A 54 6.47 -6.00 -3.59
N ILE A 55 6.44 -5.62 -2.31
CA ILE A 55 5.24 -5.15 -1.62
C ILE A 55 4.63 -3.95 -2.35
N ARG A 56 5.43 -2.93 -2.68
CA ARG A 56 4.92 -1.75 -3.41
C ARG A 56 4.34 -2.10 -4.78
N LYS A 57 4.91 -3.10 -5.46
CA LYS A 57 4.35 -3.59 -6.73
C LYS A 57 3.01 -4.27 -6.49
N ALA A 58 2.92 -5.14 -5.49
CA ALA A 58 1.69 -5.86 -5.14
C ALA A 58 0.57 -4.94 -4.64
N VAL A 59 0.90 -3.90 -3.86
CA VAL A 59 -0.06 -2.88 -3.42
C VAL A 59 -0.70 -2.19 -4.62
N ARG A 60 0.10 -1.75 -5.60
CA ARG A 60 -0.43 -1.12 -6.83
C ARG A 60 -1.25 -2.10 -7.66
N ALA A 61 -0.84 -3.36 -7.74
CA ALA A 61 -1.62 -4.41 -8.39
C ALA A 61 -2.96 -4.65 -7.67
N GLY A 62 -2.96 -4.64 -6.34
CA GLY A 62 -4.17 -4.72 -5.52
C GLY A 62 -5.13 -3.56 -5.79
N TRP A 63 -4.63 -2.32 -5.87
CA TRP A 63 -5.47 -1.18 -6.23
C TRP A 63 -6.00 -1.27 -7.68
N THR A 64 -5.17 -1.72 -8.63
CA THR A 64 -5.59 -1.98 -10.02
C THR A 64 -6.75 -2.99 -10.04
N GLU A 65 -6.66 -4.05 -9.25
CA GLU A 65 -7.72 -5.05 -9.15
C GLU A 65 -9.03 -4.45 -8.58
N LEU A 66 -8.94 -3.51 -7.63
CA LEU A 66 -10.13 -2.79 -7.16
C LEU A 66 -10.75 -1.96 -8.27
N VAL A 67 -9.96 -1.30 -9.12
CA VAL A 67 -10.48 -0.53 -10.26
C VAL A 67 -11.18 -1.45 -11.25
N ASN A 68 -10.55 -2.58 -11.61
CA ASN A 68 -11.11 -3.55 -12.54
C ASN A 68 -12.44 -4.14 -12.05
N ARG A 69 -12.65 -4.19 -10.74
CA ARG A 69 -13.89 -4.63 -10.10
C ARG A 69 -14.91 -3.50 -9.87
N ASN A 70 -14.61 -2.27 -10.27
CA ASN A 70 -15.41 -1.07 -9.97
C ASN A 70 -15.62 -0.85 -8.46
N MET A 71 -14.56 -1.13 -7.67
CA MET A 71 -14.54 -1.02 -6.20
C MET A 71 -13.51 0.00 -5.70
N ALA A 72 -12.76 0.63 -6.60
CA ALA A 72 -11.73 1.60 -6.23
C ALA A 72 -12.37 2.86 -5.62
N PRO A 73 -12.00 3.25 -4.39
CA PRO A 73 -12.55 4.44 -3.76
C PRO A 73 -11.84 5.71 -4.25
N LYS A 74 -12.49 6.86 -4.12
CA LYS A 74 -11.85 8.16 -4.41
C LYS A 74 -10.66 8.44 -3.48
N THR A 75 -10.84 8.17 -2.20
CA THR A 75 -9.79 8.22 -1.17
C THR A 75 -9.85 6.95 -0.34
N TRP A 76 -8.72 6.48 0.18
CA TRP A 76 -8.69 5.22 0.92
C TRP A 76 -9.61 5.22 2.16
N GLY A 77 -9.77 6.38 2.82
CA GLY A 77 -10.70 6.53 3.94
C GLY A 77 -12.17 6.25 3.58
N LYS A 78 -12.53 6.38 2.29
CA LYS A 78 -13.87 6.07 1.75
C LYS A 78 -13.97 4.67 1.13
N ALA A 79 -12.96 3.81 1.32
CA ALA A 79 -13.00 2.43 0.86
C ALA A 79 -14.19 1.69 1.48
N SER A 80 -14.96 0.98 0.66
CA SER A 80 -16.01 0.09 1.13
C SER A 80 -15.40 -1.12 1.87
N ALA A 81 -16.22 -1.78 2.69
CA ALA A 81 -15.79 -3.00 3.38
C ALA A 81 -15.35 -4.09 2.39
N SER A 82 -16.04 -4.23 1.26
CA SER A 82 -15.70 -5.20 0.23
C SER A 82 -14.38 -4.86 -0.48
N ALA A 83 -14.09 -3.58 -0.70
CA ALA A 83 -12.81 -3.13 -1.27
C ALA A 83 -11.65 -3.44 -0.33
N ARG A 84 -11.79 -3.12 0.97
CA ARG A 84 -10.81 -3.46 1.99
C ARG A 84 -10.57 -4.96 2.07
N GLN A 85 -11.64 -5.76 2.18
CA GLN A 85 -11.51 -7.21 2.27
C GLN A 85 -10.84 -7.83 1.03
N THR A 86 -11.16 -7.33 -0.16
CA THR A 86 -10.53 -7.79 -1.41
C THR A 86 -9.04 -7.46 -1.41
N PHE A 87 -8.69 -6.23 -1.05
CA PHE A 87 -7.31 -5.78 -0.98
C PHE A 87 -6.49 -6.58 0.05
N HIS A 88 -7.02 -6.73 1.28
CA HIS A 88 -6.42 -7.55 2.33
C HIS A 88 -6.16 -8.98 1.85
N ARG A 89 -7.16 -9.63 1.25
CA ARG A 89 -7.03 -11.01 0.75
C ARG A 89 -5.91 -11.16 -0.28
N ILE A 90 -5.75 -10.19 -1.18
CA ILE A 90 -4.68 -10.21 -2.20
C ILE A 90 -3.31 -10.09 -1.51
N LEU A 91 -3.14 -9.08 -0.68
CA LEU A 91 -1.83 -8.76 -0.09
C LEU A 91 -1.40 -9.76 0.98
N GLU A 92 -2.31 -10.22 1.83
CA GLU A 92 -2.02 -11.19 2.90
C GLU A 92 -1.77 -12.61 2.38
N ARG A 93 -2.22 -12.92 1.15
CA ARG A 93 -1.88 -14.17 0.47
C ARG A 93 -0.41 -14.17 0.05
N ASP A 94 0.05 -13.07 -0.54
CA ASP A 94 1.39 -12.97 -1.12
C ASP A 94 2.44 -12.55 -0.07
N PHE A 95 2.02 -11.83 0.98
CA PHE A 95 2.88 -11.32 2.06
C PHE A 95 2.23 -11.60 3.42
N PRO A 96 2.46 -12.80 4.00
CA PRO A 96 1.87 -13.20 5.28
C PRO A 96 2.19 -12.25 6.45
N LEU A 97 3.25 -11.44 6.37
CA LEU A 97 3.59 -10.42 7.37
C LEU A 97 2.44 -9.44 7.67
N PHE A 98 1.55 -9.21 6.71
CA PHE A 98 0.38 -8.34 6.92
C PHE A 98 -0.67 -8.96 7.86
N LYS A 99 -0.59 -10.27 8.12
CA LYS A 99 -1.38 -10.95 9.16
C LYS A 99 -0.78 -10.75 10.55
N LEU A 100 0.47 -10.33 10.66
CA LEU A 100 1.16 -9.98 11.91
C LEU A 100 0.81 -8.55 12.34
N ALA A 101 -0.49 -8.28 12.37
CA ALA A 101 -1.09 -6.99 12.65
C ALA A 101 -2.54 -7.19 13.14
N GLU A 102 -2.88 -6.61 14.28
CA GLU A 102 -4.26 -6.57 14.76
C GLU A 102 -5.10 -5.70 13.82
N ASN A 103 -6.27 -6.22 13.44
CA ASN A 103 -7.23 -5.56 12.56
C ASN A 103 -6.63 -5.11 11.21
N GLY A 104 -5.51 -5.72 10.78
CA GLY A 104 -4.87 -5.41 9.51
C GLY A 104 -4.28 -3.99 9.42
N TRP A 105 -3.99 -3.35 10.56
CA TRP A 105 -3.64 -1.92 10.60
C TRP A 105 -2.44 -1.55 9.71
N LYS A 106 -1.46 -2.44 9.52
CA LYS A 106 -0.28 -2.20 8.67
C LYS A 106 -0.69 -1.92 7.21
N LEU A 107 -1.66 -2.66 6.67
CA LEU A 107 -2.16 -2.44 5.31
C LEU A 107 -2.99 -1.16 5.21
N GLU A 108 -3.84 -0.90 6.21
CA GLU A 108 -4.65 0.32 6.26
C GLU A 108 -3.77 1.58 6.34
N TYR A 109 -2.76 1.56 7.21
CA TYR A 109 -1.79 2.64 7.36
C TYR A 109 -1.00 2.87 6.06
N LEU A 110 -0.52 1.78 5.44
CA LEU A 110 0.19 1.85 4.16
C LEU A 110 -0.68 2.50 3.07
N CYS A 111 -1.94 2.11 2.96
CA CYS A 111 -2.85 2.67 1.97
C CYS A 111 -3.22 4.11 2.27
N MET A 112 -3.49 4.48 3.53
CA MET A 112 -3.74 5.87 3.92
C MET A 112 -2.60 6.80 3.49
N LYS A 113 -1.34 6.36 3.59
CA LYS A 113 -0.17 7.17 3.25
C LYS A 113 0.14 7.23 1.75
N SER A 114 -0.26 6.24 0.96
CA SER A 114 0.23 6.08 -0.41
C SER A 114 -0.84 6.04 -1.49
N TYR A 115 -2.09 5.70 -1.14
CA TYR A 115 -3.18 5.56 -2.11
C TYR A 115 -3.49 6.88 -2.81
N SER A 116 -3.65 7.99 -2.07
CA SER A 116 -4.05 9.27 -2.66
C SER A 116 -3.09 9.79 -3.73
N ALA A 117 -1.79 9.56 -3.54
CA ALA A 117 -0.79 9.91 -4.54
C ALA A 117 -0.98 9.06 -5.80
N TRP A 118 -1.15 7.74 -5.65
CA TRP A 118 -1.39 6.85 -6.78
C TRP A 118 -2.71 7.14 -7.49
N SER A 119 -3.82 7.26 -6.76
CA SER A 119 -5.15 7.48 -7.34
C SER A 119 -5.22 8.79 -8.12
N LYS A 120 -4.59 9.87 -7.63
CA LYS A 120 -4.51 11.14 -8.34
C LYS A 120 -3.88 11.02 -9.73
N HIS A 121 -2.91 10.12 -9.90
CA HIS A 121 -2.24 9.93 -11.19
C HIS A 121 -2.98 8.97 -12.13
N HIS A 122 -3.78 8.03 -11.60
CA HIS A 122 -4.33 6.94 -12.39
C HIS A 122 -5.84 6.97 -12.55
N LEU A 123 -6.56 7.58 -11.60
CA LEU A 123 -8.02 7.53 -11.53
C LEU A 123 -8.67 8.89 -11.74
N ASP A 124 -9.82 8.89 -12.40
CA ASP A 124 -10.69 10.06 -12.48
C ASP A 124 -11.48 10.27 -11.17
N ASP A 125 -12.31 11.31 -11.14
CA ASP A 125 -13.12 11.65 -9.96
C ASP A 125 -14.16 10.58 -9.58
N SER A 126 -14.48 9.68 -10.50
CA SER A 126 -15.40 8.55 -10.32
C SER A 126 -14.71 7.24 -9.93
N GLY A 127 -13.38 7.22 -9.83
CA GLY A 127 -12.62 6.03 -9.45
C GLY A 127 -12.35 5.06 -10.60
N HIS A 128 -12.61 5.47 -11.84
CA HIS A 128 -12.26 4.71 -13.04
C HIS A 128 -10.89 5.15 -13.57
N TRP A 129 -10.30 4.34 -14.46
CA TRP A 129 -9.06 4.72 -15.14
C TRP A 129 -9.20 6.06 -15.86
N LYS A 130 -8.23 6.96 -15.66
CA LYS A 130 -8.14 8.18 -16.47
C LYS A 130 -8.00 7.78 -17.93
N LYS A 131 -8.78 8.43 -18.79
CA LYS A 131 -8.57 8.35 -20.25
C LYS A 131 -7.23 9.01 -20.57
N VAL A 132 -6.34 8.26 -21.22
CA VAL A 132 -5.17 8.84 -21.85
C VAL A 132 -5.69 9.58 -23.08
N ILE A 133 -5.66 10.90 -23.06
CA ILE A 133 -5.83 11.69 -24.28
C ILE A 133 -4.57 11.43 -25.10
N LYS A 134 -4.69 10.64 -26.16
CA LYS A 134 -3.69 10.67 -27.24
C LYS A 134 -4.01 11.91 -28.05
N ASP A 135 -3.11 12.89 -28.02
CA ASP A 135 -3.11 13.94 -29.03
C ASP A 135 -2.67 13.27 -30.34
N GLU A 136 -3.64 12.80 -31.13
CA GLU A 136 -3.45 12.53 -32.55
C GLU A 136 -3.85 13.80 -33.30
N ASP A 137 -2.86 14.63 -33.64
CA ASP A 137 -2.95 15.48 -34.82
C ASP A 137 -1.63 15.41 -35.59
N GLY A 138 -1.69 14.71 -36.72
CA GLY A 138 -0.66 14.72 -37.74
C GLY A 138 -1.02 15.80 -38.76
N GLY A 139 -0.10 16.73 -38.96
CA GLY A 139 -0.06 17.59 -40.13
C GLY A 139 1.33 17.50 -40.76
N GLU A 140 1.48 16.61 -41.74
CA GLU A 140 2.51 16.77 -42.76
C GLU A 140 2.35 18.17 -43.39
N SER A 141 3.41 18.96 -43.32
CA SER A 141 3.58 20.16 -44.14
C SER A 141 4.94 20.04 -44.78
N ASP A 142 4.99 19.38 -45.93
CA ASP A 142 6.01 19.64 -46.94
C ASP A 142 6.08 21.16 -47.17
N SER A 143 7.27 21.73 -47.05
CA SER A 143 7.64 22.97 -47.74
C SER A 143 9.14 22.97 -47.92
N ASP A 144 9.53 22.46 -49.08
CA ASP A 144 10.80 22.64 -49.77
C ASP A 144 10.92 24.11 -50.23
N SER A 145 11.98 24.81 -49.83
CA SER A 145 12.70 25.89 -50.54
C SER A 145 13.83 26.46 -49.69
#